data_AF-A0A350PIC3-F1
#
_entry.id   AF-A0A350PIC3-F1
#
_cell.length_a   1.000
_cell.length_b   1.000
_cell.length_c   1.000
_cell.angle_alpha   90.00
_cell.angle_beta   90.00
_cell.angle_gamma   90.00
#
_symmetry.space_group_name_H-M   'P 1'
#
loop_
_entity.id
_entity.type
_entity.pdbx_description
1 polymer ?
#
loop_
_entity_poly.entity_id
_entity_poly.type
_entity_poly.pdbx_seq_one_letter_code
_entity_poly.pdbx_strand_id
1 'polypeptide(L)'
;MSKYFVEKNGESTRSLFLKKTIYSGAMAQSGSNNVVPINFAEKIYYGRLDRQFNVIMPRTRRLRKLSNSADPNRPQQVADFVADMFQQMVLQFKKRAAQGKISSNQDFLSNLKVYKGYQDPVKEYNLYKNIYFRNLKARISGPRSRFRNFDEFVELLMPILEVSLTEQPLTYTGFLKSKDCSVMNSGFAIEIADADYISDAGKIQQFVESPNWKFFVNTCNSYGFMVDSNVPWRIIADIGTDEMIAAPQRYSRHSFNVSGILLTSCMKVSPRSYRAFKKDLFDLYNLVRPKRYSEFVDCSDGGVVKKVVKTEDLTYQQFTDKYPEEVFLKLYVKMRLQEEMPDMPEADKEAVIKQQIALMKLDGSMTRLHENFESNINKTFDKRGSLSYNIYSNNAQSKRSFDQG
;
A
#
# COMPACT_ATOMS: atom_id res chain seq x y z
N MET A 1 24.43 -5.99 -23.05
CA MET A 1 24.26 -5.70 -21.62
C MET A 1 25.05 -4.45 -21.30
N SER A 2 24.37 -3.38 -20.89
CA SER A 2 25.01 -2.16 -20.40
C SER A 2 26.02 -2.46 -19.28
N LYS A 3 27.17 -1.77 -19.33
CA LYS A 3 28.25 -1.91 -18.34
C LYS A 3 27.87 -1.29 -16.99
N TYR A 4 27.09 -0.22 -17.00
CA TYR A 4 26.90 0.64 -15.84
C TYR A 4 25.48 0.63 -15.27
N PHE A 5 24.48 0.32 -16.09
CA PHE A 5 23.06 0.37 -15.69
C PHE A 5 22.36 -0.97 -15.92
N VAL A 6 21.33 -1.24 -15.13
CA VAL A 6 20.49 -2.44 -15.30
C VAL A 6 19.60 -2.25 -16.53
N GLU A 7 19.55 -3.26 -17.41
CA GLU A 7 18.59 -3.30 -18.52
C GLU A 7 17.44 -4.26 -18.23
N LYS A 8 17.74 -5.40 -17.58
CA LYS A 8 16.79 -6.47 -17.24
C LYS A 8 17.25 -7.18 -15.95
N ASN A 9 16.34 -7.86 -15.25
CA ASN A 9 16.62 -8.60 -14.00
C ASN A 9 17.31 -9.97 -14.22
N GLY A 10 18.21 -10.08 -15.21
CA GLY A 10 18.89 -11.33 -15.55
C GLY A 10 20.31 -11.48 -15.00
N GLU A 11 20.78 -10.51 -14.22
CA GLU A 11 22.17 -10.46 -13.74
C GLU A 11 22.31 -10.97 -12.30
N SER A 12 23.56 -11.27 -11.89
CA SER A 12 23.83 -11.70 -10.51
C SER A 12 23.44 -10.63 -9.48
N THR A 13 23.09 -11.05 -8.26
CA THR A 13 22.67 -10.13 -7.18
C THR A 13 23.73 -9.04 -6.92
N ARG A 14 25.02 -9.41 -6.92
CA ARG A 14 26.13 -8.45 -6.77
C ARG A 14 26.19 -7.44 -7.92
N SER A 15 26.01 -7.89 -9.17
CA SER A 15 26.00 -6.98 -10.34
C SER A 15 24.84 -6.00 -10.25
N LEU A 16 23.64 -6.50 -9.97
CA LEU A 16 22.44 -5.67 -9.81
C LEU A 16 22.63 -4.63 -8.70
N PHE A 17 23.19 -5.02 -7.55
CA PHE A 17 23.47 -4.09 -6.45
C PHE A 17 24.43 -2.97 -6.86
N LEU A 18 25.55 -3.30 -7.49
CA LEU A 18 26.54 -2.31 -7.93
C LEU A 18 25.94 -1.35 -8.98
N LYS A 19 25.20 -1.87 -9.96
CA LYS A 19 24.54 -1.05 -10.98
C LYS A 19 23.46 -0.15 -10.40
N LYS A 20 22.66 -0.63 -9.44
CA LYS A 20 21.68 0.20 -8.71
C LYS A 20 22.34 1.29 -7.88
N THR A 21 23.52 1.03 -7.34
CA THR A 21 24.34 2.03 -6.63
C THR A 21 24.81 3.12 -7.59
N ILE A 22 25.33 2.74 -8.76
CA ILE A 22 25.73 3.68 -9.82
C ILE A 22 24.54 4.53 -10.28
N TYR A 23 23.39 3.91 -10.55
CA TYR A 23 22.16 4.61 -10.91
C TYR A 23 21.74 5.63 -9.85
N SER A 24 21.76 5.24 -8.58
CA SER A 24 21.40 6.14 -7.47
C SER A 24 22.35 7.34 -7.40
N GLY A 25 23.65 7.12 -7.61
CA GLY A 25 24.64 8.20 -7.69
C GLY A 25 24.39 9.15 -8.86
N ALA A 26 24.06 8.62 -10.04
CA ALA A 26 23.73 9.43 -11.21
C ALA A 26 22.47 10.28 -10.99
N MET A 27 21.43 9.72 -10.38
CA MET A 27 20.20 10.45 -10.03
C MET A 27 20.45 11.55 -8.99
N ALA A 28 21.32 11.31 -8.01
CA ALA A 28 21.68 12.31 -7.01
C ALA A 28 22.46 13.50 -7.61
N GLN A 29 23.29 13.26 -8.62
CA GLN A 29 24.05 14.31 -9.31
C GLN A 29 23.21 15.11 -10.31
N SER A 30 22.21 14.47 -10.93
CA SER A 30 21.37 15.09 -11.97
C SER A 30 20.13 15.80 -11.42
N GLY A 31 19.79 15.58 -10.15
CA GLY A 31 18.62 16.12 -9.50
C GLY A 31 18.87 17.39 -8.69
N SER A 32 17.78 18.08 -8.36
CA SER A 32 17.70 19.04 -7.26
C SER A 32 17.04 18.40 -6.04
N ASN A 33 16.87 19.15 -4.95
CA ASN A 33 16.32 18.66 -3.68
C ASN A 33 14.92 17.99 -3.79
N ASN A 34 14.16 18.25 -4.87
CA ASN A 34 12.86 17.63 -5.14
C ASN A 34 12.94 16.31 -5.92
N VAL A 35 14.11 15.82 -6.30
CA VAL A 35 14.30 14.46 -6.83
C VAL A 35 14.57 13.53 -5.66
N VAL A 36 13.61 12.67 -5.32
CA VAL A 36 13.61 11.94 -4.05
C VAL A 36 13.37 10.43 -4.24
N PRO A 37 14.00 9.57 -3.45
CA PRO A 37 13.72 8.13 -3.49
C PRO A 37 12.43 7.84 -2.72
N ILE A 38 11.32 7.66 -3.44
CA ILE A 38 9.99 7.47 -2.83
C ILE A 38 9.86 6.11 -2.15
N ASN A 39 10.50 5.08 -2.71
CA ASN A 39 10.48 3.74 -2.14
C ASN A 39 11.52 3.53 -1.01
N PHE A 40 12.07 4.62 -0.45
CA PHE A 40 13.04 4.56 0.64
C PHE A 40 12.45 5.08 1.94
N ALA A 41 12.70 4.34 3.03
CA ALA A 41 12.28 4.71 4.37
C ALA A 41 10.76 4.98 4.44
N GLU A 42 10.33 5.94 5.25
CA GLU A 42 8.93 6.25 5.50
C GLU A 42 8.24 6.91 4.29
N LYS A 43 8.98 7.36 3.27
CA LYS A 43 8.43 7.94 2.03
C LYS A 43 7.59 6.94 1.24
N ILE A 44 7.79 5.65 1.46
CA ILE A 44 6.97 4.59 0.88
C ILE A 44 5.48 4.80 1.25
N TYR A 45 5.19 5.38 2.41
CA TYR A 45 3.84 5.63 2.91
C TYR A 45 3.24 6.97 2.48
N TYR A 46 3.96 7.74 1.68
CA TYR A 46 3.56 9.09 1.30
C TYR A 46 2.17 9.09 0.62
N GLY A 47 1.29 9.96 1.11
CA GLY A 47 -0.09 10.07 0.63
C GLY A 47 -1.03 8.90 0.99
N ARG A 48 -0.54 7.89 1.73
CA ARG A 48 -1.33 6.75 2.23
C ARG A 48 -1.59 6.81 3.74
N LEU A 49 -0.83 7.62 4.46
CA LEU A 49 -0.98 7.87 5.89
C LEU A 49 -1.26 9.35 6.17
N ASP A 50 -2.00 9.62 7.25
CA ASP A 50 -2.08 10.96 7.82
C ASP A 50 -0.95 11.24 8.83
N ARG A 51 -1.01 12.41 9.47
CA ARG A 51 -0.02 12.82 10.48
C ARG A 51 -0.11 12.02 11.80
N GLN A 52 -1.17 11.26 11.99
CA GLN A 52 -1.38 10.32 13.11
C GLN A 52 -1.13 8.86 12.65
N PHE A 53 -0.47 8.67 11.51
CA PHE A 53 -0.15 7.38 10.92
C PHE A 53 -1.35 6.47 10.63
N ASN A 54 -2.55 7.03 10.60
CA ASN A 54 -3.76 6.35 10.18
C ASN A 54 -3.79 6.24 8.66
N VAL A 55 -4.20 5.06 8.18
CA VAL A 55 -4.40 4.83 6.75
C VAL A 55 -5.52 5.70 6.21
N ILE A 56 -5.20 6.41 5.14
CA ILE A 56 -6.10 7.26 4.39
C ILE A 56 -6.17 6.82 2.93
N MET A 57 -7.30 7.14 2.31
CA MET A 57 -7.47 6.99 0.87
C MET A 57 -8.16 8.24 0.30
N PRO A 58 -7.94 8.56 -0.99
CA PRO A 58 -8.64 9.67 -1.65
C PRO A 58 -10.14 9.48 -1.61
N ARG A 59 -10.86 10.58 -1.40
CA ARG A 59 -12.31 10.61 -1.60
C ARG A 59 -12.55 10.61 -3.11
N THR A 60 -13.36 9.67 -3.60
CA THR A 60 -13.65 9.56 -5.04
C THR A 60 -14.22 10.87 -5.63
N ARG A 61 -15.04 11.60 -4.87
CA ARG A 61 -15.58 12.92 -5.26
C ARG A 61 -14.52 14.03 -5.41
N ARG A 62 -13.33 13.81 -4.88
CA ARG A 62 -12.17 14.71 -4.94
C ARG A 62 -11.19 14.32 -6.05
N LEU A 63 -11.50 13.29 -6.83
CA LEU A 63 -10.72 12.91 -7.99
C LEU A 63 -11.22 13.64 -9.24
N ARG A 64 -10.29 14.23 -9.99
CA ARG A 64 -10.53 14.94 -11.25
C ARG A 64 -9.81 14.24 -12.39
N LYS A 65 -10.48 14.16 -13.54
CA LYS A 65 -9.89 13.67 -14.80
C LYS A 65 -8.91 14.70 -15.36
N LEU A 66 -7.76 14.22 -15.84
CA LEU A 66 -6.73 15.02 -16.49
C LEU A 66 -7.02 15.11 -18.00
N SER A 67 -7.07 16.33 -18.53
CA SER A 67 -7.30 16.57 -19.97
C SER A 67 -6.13 16.13 -20.84
N ASN A 68 -4.91 16.15 -20.29
CA ASN A 68 -3.67 15.80 -20.96
C ASN A 68 -3.36 14.30 -20.91
N SER A 69 -4.39 13.44 -20.95
CA SER A 69 -4.20 11.99 -20.92
C SER A 69 -3.55 11.47 -22.20
N ALA A 70 -2.65 10.50 -22.07
CA ALA A 70 -2.09 9.76 -23.20
C ALA A 70 -3.16 8.91 -23.91
N ASP A 71 -4.17 8.46 -23.16
CA ASP A 71 -5.41 7.87 -23.68
C ASP A 71 -6.59 8.82 -23.39
N PRO A 72 -7.06 9.60 -24.38
CA PRO A 72 -8.20 10.52 -24.22
C PRO A 72 -9.54 9.81 -23.94
N ASN A 73 -9.69 8.54 -24.37
CA ASN A 73 -10.91 7.77 -24.14
C ASN A 73 -10.98 7.23 -22.71
N ARG A 74 -9.82 7.09 -22.05
CA ARG A 74 -9.69 6.64 -20.66
C ARG A 74 -8.83 7.62 -19.87
N PRO A 75 -9.33 8.85 -19.64
CA PRO A 75 -8.56 9.88 -18.98
C PRO A 75 -8.21 9.46 -17.54
N GLN A 76 -6.92 9.55 -17.22
CA GLN A 76 -6.41 9.30 -15.88
C GLN A 76 -6.97 10.33 -14.89
N GLN A 77 -7.03 9.95 -13.62
CA GLN A 77 -7.57 10.80 -12.54
C GLN A 77 -6.57 10.99 -11.42
N VAL A 78 -6.59 12.13 -10.76
CA VAL A 78 -5.83 12.44 -9.54
C VAL A 78 -6.65 13.37 -8.65
N ALA A 79 -6.17 13.70 -7.46
CA ALA A 79 -6.87 14.68 -6.62
C ALA A 79 -7.04 16.03 -7.36
N ASP A 80 -8.16 16.70 -7.13
CA ASP A 80 -8.56 17.93 -7.82
C ASP A 80 -7.48 19.01 -7.83
N PHE A 81 -6.87 19.30 -6.67
CA PHE A 81 -5.79 20.27 -6.54
C PHE A 81 -4.50 19.85 -7.27
N VAL A 82 -4.20 18.55 -7.30
CA VAL A 82 -3.05 17.98 -8.03
C VAL A 82 -3.25 18.14 -9.53
N ALA A 83 -4.48 17.90 -10.01
CA ALA A 83 -4.82 18.08 -11.42
C ALA A 83 -4.64 19.54 -11.87
N ASP A 84 -5.00 20.50 -11.01
CA ASP A 84 -4.84 21.92 -11.34
C ASP A 84 -3.37 22.35 -11.41
N MET A 85 -2.55 21.90 -10.47
CA MET A 85 -1.12 22.22 -10.46
C MET A 85 -0.42 21.58 -11.66
N PHE A 86 -0.78 20.35 -12.00
CA PHE A 86 -0.29 19.69 -13.19
C PHE A 86 -0.70 20.43 -14.48
N GLN A 87 -1.95 20.91 -14.55
CA GLN A 87 -2.41 21.66 -15.72
C GLN A 87 -1.64 22.98 -15.90
N GLN A 88 -1.33 23.68 -14.82
CA GLN A 88 -0.48 24.88 -14.88
C GLN A 88 0.94 24.54 -15.34
N MET A 89 1.50 23.43 -14.86
CA MET A 89 2.80 22.92 -15.31
C MET A 89 2.81 22.62 -16.81
N VAL A 90 1.77 21.95 -17.33
CA VAL A 90 1.59 21.68 -18.77
C VAL A 90 1.59 22.99 -19.57
N LEU A 91 0.88 24.02 -19.12
CA LEU A 91 0.85 25.32 -19.81
C LEU A 91 2.24 25.97 -19.85
N GLN A 92 3.00 25.86 -18.76
CA GLN A 92 4.37 26.36 -18.71
C GLN A 92 5.28 25.65 -19.71
N PHE A 93 5.16 24.32 -19.85
CA PHE A 93 5.87 23.56 -20.89
C PHE A 93 5.53 24.06 -22.29
N LYS A 94 4.24 24.21 -22.61
CA LYS A 94 3.79 24.72 -23.91
C LYS A 94 4.36 26.12 -24.21
N LYS A 95 4.33 27.01 -23.21
CA LYS A 95 4.90 28.37 -23.34
C LYS A 95 6.40 28.33 -23.62
N ARG A 96 7.16 27.52 -22.88
CA ARG A 96 8.62 27.46 -23.04
C ARG A 96 9.04 26.75 -24.33
N ALA A 97 8.30 25.75 -24.78
CA ALA A 97 8.50 25.12 -26.08
C ALA A 97 8.26 26.12 -27.22
N ALA A 98 7.15 26.88 -27.16
CA ALA A 98 6.85 27.91 -28.16
C ALA A 98 7.91 29.04 -28.22
N GLN A 99 8.60 29.29 -27.11
CA GLN A 99 9.71 30.25 -27.02
C GLN A 99 11.07 29.66 -27.44
N GLY A 100 11.14 28.38 -27.83
CA GLY A 100 12.41 27.69 -28.11
C GLY A 100 13.33 27.56 -26.89
N LYS A 101 12.80 27.67 -25.66
CA LYS A 101 13.57 27.58 -24.41
C LYS A 101 13.77 26.15 -23.93
N ILE A 102 12.99 25.21 -24.47
CA ILE A 102 13.18 23.77 -24.31
C ILE A 102 13.11 23.12 -25.69
N SER A 103 13.75 21.97 -25.84
CA SER A 103 13.67 21.17 -27.07
C SER A 103 12.22 20.77 -27.32
N SER A 104 11.75 20.88 -28.56
CA SER A 104 10.42 20.40 -28.98
C SER A 104 10.42 18.90 -29.30
N ASN A 105 11.59 18.29 -29.47
CA ASN A 105 11.73 16.95 -30.04
C ASN A 105 12.22 15.95 -28.98
N GLN A 106 11.45 15.79 -27.91
CA GLN A 106 11.71 14.82 -26.85
C GLN A 106 10.44 14.02 -26.59
N ASP A 107 10.59 12.71 -26.38
CA ASP A 107 9.46 11.78 -26.32
C ASP A 107 8.45 12.14 -25.21
N PHE A 108 8.95 12.46 -24.03
CA PHE A 108 8.11 12.70 -22.84
C PHE A 108 8.26 14.11 -22.26
N LEU A 109 9.43 14.75 -22.40
CA LEU A 109 9.76 16.02 -21.74
C LEU A 109 9.56 17.26 -22.63
N SER A 110 8.88 17.14 -23.76
CA SER A 110 8.46 18.29 -24.58
C SER A 110 6.98 18.60 -24.44
N ASN A 111 6.15 17.57 -24.36
CA ASN A 111 4.70 17.67 -24.24
C ASN A 111 4.21 16.67 -23.19
N LEU A 112 4.03 17.17 -21.97
CA LEU A 112 3.63 16.34 -20.85
C LEU A 112 2.24 15.72 -21.09
N LYS A 113 2.23 14.40 -21.20
CA LYS A 113 1.02 13.58 -21.25
C LYS A 113 0.97 12.68 -20.01
N VAL A 114 -0.22 12.31 -19.60
CA VAL A 114 -0.45 11.47 -18.43
C VAL A 114 -0.72 10.04 -18.87
N TYR A 115 0.17 9.13 -18.50
CA TYR A 115 0.04 7.70 -18.81
C TYR A 115 -0.60 6.94 -17.65
N LYS A 116 -0.30 7.31 -16.39
CA LYS A 116 -0.93 6.70 -15.21
C LYS A 116 -1.26 7.76 -14.15
N GLY A 117 -2.41 7.61 -13.51
CA GLY A 117 -2.83 8.38 -12.34
C GLY A 117 -3.29 7.46 -11.21
N TYR A 118 -4.28 7.91 -10.45
CA TYR A 118 -4.91 7.19 -9.34
C TYR A 118 -5.25 5.75 -9.71
N GLN A 119 -4.71 4.80 -8.93
CA GLN A 119 -5.07 3.40 -8.99
C GLN A 119 -5.99 3.07 -7.81
N ASP A 120 -7.09 2.38 -8.07
CA ASP A 120 -8.07 2.04 -7.03
C ASP A 120 -7.50 0.97 -6.08
N PRO A 121 -7.19 1.33 -4.82
CA PRO A 121 -6.60 0.40 -3.87
C PRO A 121 -7.53 -0.77 -3.53
N VAL A 122 -8.84 -0.63 -3.74
CA VAL A 122 -9.81 -1.71 -3.50
C VAL A 122 -9.62 -2.81 -4.53
N LYS A 123 -9.39 -2.44 -5.79
CA LYS A 123 -9.14 -3.40 -6.87
C LYS A 123 -7.82 -4.12 -6.65
N GLU A 124 -6.77 -3.37 -6.30
CA GLU A 124 -5.46 -3.95 -6.03
C GLU A 124 -5.47 -4.87 -4.80
N TYR A 125 -6.13 -4.47 -3.72
CA TYR A 125 -6.32 -5.33 -2.55
C TYR A 125 -7.06 -6.62 -2.91
N ASN A 126 -8.11 -6.57 -3.73
CA ASN A 126 -8.80 -7.78 -4.15
C ASN A 126 -7.91 -8.72 -4.97
N LEU A 127 -7.06 -8.19 -5.85
CA LEU A 127 -6.08 -8.99 -6.60
C LEU A 127 -5.07 -9.65 -5.66
N TYR A 128 -4.48 -8.86 -4.76
CA TYR A 128 -3.58 -9.33 -3.71
C TYR A 128 -4.22 -10.43 -2.87
N LYS A 129 -5.42 -10.17 -2.34
CA LYS A 129 -6.20 -11.06 -1.48
C LYS A 129 -6.50 -12.38 -2.18
N ASN A 130 -6.89 -12.36 -3.45
CA ASN A 130 -7.19 -13.58 -4.19
C ASN A 130 -5.97 -14.51 -4.33
N ILE A 131 -4.78 -13.94 -4.55
CA ILE A 131 -3.53 -14.71 -4.59
C ILE A 131 -3.21 -15.24 -3.19
N TYR A 132 -3.30 -14.38 -2.18
CA TYR A 132 -3.02 -14.74 -0.80
C TYR A 132 -3.94 -15.86 -0.29
N PHE A 133 -5.25 -15.75 -0.53
CA PHE A 133 -6.25 -16.75 -0.14
C PHE A 133 -6.07 -18.07 -0.86
N ARG A 134 -5.63 -18.06 -2.13
CA ARG A 134 -5.26 -19.30 -2.84
C ARG A 134 -4.07 -20.00 -2.17
N ASN A 135 -3.07 -19.24 -1.75
CA ASN A 135 -1.92 -19.78 -1.05
C ASN A 135 -2.29 -20.30 0.34
N LEU A 136 -3.13 -19.57 1.09
CA LEU A 136 -3.69 -20.04 2.36
C LEU A 136 -4.50 -21.32 2.16
N LYS A 137 -5.36 -21.38 1.15
CA LYS A 137 -6.08 -22.59 0.80
C LYS A 137 -5.12 -23.76 0.55
N ALA A 138 -4.04 -23.57 -0.19
CA ALA A 138 -3.07 -24.64 -0.44
C ALA A 138 -2.42 -25.16 0.86
N ARG A 139 -2.14 -24.26 1.83
CA ARG A 139 -1.59 -24.62 3.15
C ARG A 139 -2.61 -25.27 4.07
N ILE A 140 -3.86 -24.81 4.00
CA ILE A 140 -5.00 -25.30 4.79
C ILE A 140 -5.63 -26.52 4.08
N SER A 141 -5.25 -26.91 2.87
CA SER A 141 -5.84 -28.10 2.23
C SER A 141 -5.04 -29.34 2.59
N GLY A 142 -5.70 -30.35 3.17
CA GLY A 142 -5.06 -31.63 3.47
C GLY A 142 -5.82 -32.49 4.49
N PRO A 143 -5.35 -33.72 4.79
CA PRO A 143 -6.03 -34.64 5.69
C PRO A 143 -6.19 -34.13 7.12
N ARG A 144 -5.31 -33.20 7.54
CA ARG A 144 -5.29 -32.56 8.87
C ARG A 144 -6.21 -31.35 9.00
N SER A 145 -6.84 -30.94 7.90
CA SER A 145 -7.62 -29.70 7.84
C SER A 145 -9.09 -29.99 8.00
N ARG A 146 -9.42 -30.53 9.18
CA ARG A 146 -10.76 -30.96 9.54
C ARG A 146 -11.30 -29.96 10.56
N PHE A 147 -12.34 -29.25 10.18
CA PHE A 147 -13.07 -28.34 11.05
C PHE A 147 -14.56 -28.40 10.70
N ARG A 148 -15.40 -28.26 11.72
CA ARG A 148 -16.86 -28.44 11.63
C ARG A 148 -17.60 -27.12 11.46
N ASN A 149 -17.04 -26.04 11.94
CA ASN A 149 -17.65 -24.72 12.02
C ASN A 149 -16.57 -23.64 11.94
N PHE A 150 -16.99 -22.39 12.06
CA PHE A 150 -16.08 -21.25 11.97
C PHE A 150 -15.12 -21.14 13.15
N ASP A 151 -15.53 -21.50 14.37
CA ASP A 151 -14.67 -21.42 15.56
C ASP A 151 -13.44 -22.34 15.38
N GLU A 152 -13.67 -23.59 14.99
CA GLU A 152 -12.59 -24.54 14.70
C GLU A 152 -11.72 -24.11 13.50
N PHE A 153 -12.32 -23.43 12.52
CA PHE A 153 -11.57 -22.85 11.42
C PHE A 153 -10.64 -21.73 11.91
N VAL A 154 -11.09 -20.87 12.83
CA VAL A 154 -10.27 -19.80 13.41
C VAL A 154 -9.12 -20.40 14.23
N GLU A 155 -9.37 -21.44 15.02
CA GLU A 155 -8.33 -22.17 15.76
C GLU A 155 -7.26 -22.75 14.84
N LEU A 156 -7.65 -23.26 13.66
CA LEU A 156 -6.72 -23.73 12.64
C LEU A 156 -5.99 -22.59 11.93
N LEU A 157 -6.69 -21.48 11.64
CA LEU A 157 -6.19 -20.37 10.84
C LEU A 157 -5.15 -19.54 11.59
N MET A 158 -5.38 -19.22 12.87
CA MET A 158 -4.55 -18.26 13.61
C MET A 158 -3.06 -18.68 13.67
N PRO A 159 -2.69 -19.93 13.99
CA PRO A 159 -1.29 -20.35 13.99
C PRO A 159 -0.63 -20.30 12.61
N ILE A 160 -1.39 -20.52 11.54
CA ILE A 160 -0.89 -20.44 10.16
C ILE A 160 -0.57 -18.98 9.81
N LEU A 161 -1.40 -18.05 10.29
CA LEU A 161 -1.26 -16.62 10.04
C LEU A 161 -0.15 -15.97 10.87
N GLU A 162 0.16 -16.47 12.06
CA GLU A 162 1.23 -15.93 12.94
C GLU A 162 2.56 -15.73 12.22
N VAL A 163 2.91 -16.62 11.29
CA VAL A 163 4.17 -16.56 10.55
C VAL A 163 4.09 -15.63 9.32
N SER A 164 2.91 -15.49 8.70
CA SER A 164 2.77 -14.78 7.42
C SER A 164 2.28 -13.34 7.55
N LEU A 165 1.54 -12.98 8.59
CA LEU A 165 0.93 -11.65 8.74
C LEU A 165 1.94 -10.50 8.86
N THR A 166 3.17 -10.80 9.29
CA THR A 166 4.25 -9.82 9.39
C THR A 166 4.74 -9.32 8.03
N GLU A 167 4.69 -10.19 7.00
CA GLU A 167 5.12 -9.88 5.63
C GLU A 167 3.94 -9.71 4.66
N GLN A 168 2.82 -10.37 4.95
CA GLN A 168 1.64 -10.45 4.09
C GLN A 168 0.38 -10.13 4.90
N PRO A 169 0.01 -8.83 5.00
CA PRO A 169 -1.14 -8.43 5.79
C PRO A 169 -2.43 -8.97 5.18
N LEU A 170 -3.30 -9.51 6.01
CA LEU A 170 -4.62 -9.97 5.61
C LEU A 170 -5.60 -8.81 5.54
N THR A 171 -5.52 -7.85 6.47
CA THR A 171 -6.48 -6.74 6.53
C THR A 171 -6.25 -5.72 5.43
N TYR A 172 -7.32 -5.07 4.98
CA TYR A 172 -7.22 -3.99 3.98
C TYR A 172 -6.36 -2.81 4.45
N THR A 173 -6.43 -2.47 5.74
CA THR A 173 -5.57 -1.45 6.37
C THR A 173 -4.10 -1.86 6.32
N GLY A 174 -3.79 -3.11 6.70
CA GLY A 174 -2.43 -3.65 6.62
C GLY A 174 -1.89 -3.64 5.19
N PHE A 175 -2.69 -4.05 4.20
CA PHE A 175 -2.30 -3.99 2.77
C PHE A 175 -1.96 -2.56 2.33
N LEU A 176 -2.79 -1.58 2.69
CA LEU A 176 -2.53 -0.18 2.36
C LEU A 176 -1.30 0.40 3.08
N LYS A 177 -0.80 -0.25 4.13
CA LYS A 177 0.48 0.03 4.79
C LYS A 177 1.61 -0.89 4.34
N SER A 178 1.39 -1.78 3.37
CA SER A 178 2.44 -2.66 2.87
C SER A 178 3.19 -2.01 1.70
N LYS A 179 4.30 -2.63 1.30
CA LYS A 179 5.06 -2.28 0.09
C LYS A 179 4.36 -2.73 -1.21
N ASP A 180 3.32 -3.54 -1.11
CA ASP A 180 2.55 -4.03 -2.26
C ASP A 180 1.51 -2.99 -2.73
N CYS A 181 1.30 -1.95 -1.94
CA CYS A 181 0.48 -0.79 -2.29
C CYS A 181 1.38 0.38 -2.70
N SER A 182 1.03 1.01 -3.82
CA SER A 182 1.84 2.02 -4.50
C SER A 182 1.44 3.43 -4.10
N VAL A 183 2.35 4.39 -4.25
CA VAL A 183 2.03 5.83 -4.13
C VAL A 183 0.93 6.25 -5.11
N MET A 184 0.72 5.53 -6.21
CA MET A 184 -0.37 5.78 -7.16
C MET A 184 -1.76 5.66 -6.52
N ASN A 185 -1.92 4.92 -5.41
CA ASN A 185 -3.20 4.85 -4.69
C ASN A 185 -3.53 6.13 -3.90
N SER A 186 -2.57 7.03 -3.69
CA SER A 186 -2.78 8.29 -2.96
C SER A 186 -3.55 9.33 -3.76
N GLY A 187 -3.69 9.17 -5.08
CA GLY A 187 -4.20 10.22 -5.96
C GLY A 187 -3.31 11.46 -6.03
N PHE A 188 -2.10 11.42 -5.47
CA PHE A 188 -1.13 12.51 -5.48
C PHE A 188 0.00 12.30 -6.50
N ALA A 189 0.05 11.14 -7.14
CA ALA A 189 1.08 10.77 -8.09
C ALA A 189 0.56 10.74 -9.54
N ILE A 190 1.41 11.16 -10.46
CA ILE A 190 1.19 11.14 -11.92
C ILE A 190 2.41 10.50 -12.56
N GLU A 191 2.20 9.61 -13.52
CA GLU A 191 3.26 9.13 -14.41
C GLU A 191 3.09 9.73 -15.80
N ILE A 192 4.15 10.38 -16.28
CA ILE A 192 4.16 11.11 -17.56
C ILE A 192 4.73 10.30 -18.73
N ALA A 193 5.03 9.02 -18.51
CA ALA A 193 5.51 8.10 -19.54
C ALA A 193 5.06 6.67 -19.24
N ASP A 194 5.01 5.84 -20.30
CA ASP A 194 4.90 4.39 -20.19
C ASP A 194 6.23 3.76 -20.58
N ALA A 195 7.16 3.77 -19.62
CA ALA A 195 8.51 3.26 -19.76
C ALA A 195 8.76 2.07 -18.82
N ASP A 196 9.80 1.28 -19.12
CA ASP A 196 10.13 0.09 -18.34
C ASP A 196 10.75 0.45 -16.98
N TYR A 197 10.05 0.11 -15.89
CA TYR A 197 10.51 0.33 -14.52
C TYR A 197 11.83 -0.39 -14.17
N ILE A 198 12.17 -1.47 -14.89
CA ILE A 198 13.37 -2.27 -14.60
C ILE A 198 14.62 -1.65 -15.23
N SER A 199 14.48 -1.09 -16.43
CA SER A 199 15.59 -0.56 -17.22
C SER A 199 16.08 0.78 -16.68
N ASP A 200 17.13 0.75 -15.86
CA ASP A 200 17.82 1.96 -15.42
C ASP A 200 18.54 2.63 -16.58
N ALA A 201 19.03 1.87 -17.56
CA ALA A 201 19.59 2.43 -18.79
C ALA A 201 18.55 3.29 -19.54
N GLY A 202 17.31 2.79 -19.67
CA GLY A 202 16.21 3.53 -20.28
C GLY A 202 15.83 4.78 -19.48
N LYS A 203 15.82 4.70 -18.15
CA LYS A 203 15.60 5.86 -17.27
C LYS A 203 16.61 6.97 -17.51
N ILE A 204 17.90 6.62 -17.60
CA ILE A 204 18.97 7.59 -17.84
C ILE A 204 18.82 8.20 -19.23
N GLN A 205 18.75 7.37 -20.27
CA GLN A 205 18.75 7.81 -21.66
C GLN A 205 17.51 8.64 -22.03
N GLN A 206 16.32 8.23 -21.60
CA GLN A 206 15.06 8.87 -22.01
C GLN A 206 14.70 10.10 -21.18
N PHE A 207 15.22 10.19 -19.94
CA PHE A 207 14.84 11.26 -19.01
C PHE A 207 16.04 12.07 -18.57
N VAL A 208 17.02 11.46 -17.89
CA VAL A 208 18.11 12.20 -17.25
C VAL A 208 19.03 12.88 -18.27
N GLU A 209 19.33 12.20 -19.36
CA GLU A 209 20.14 12.73 -20.46
C GLU A 209 19.36 13.64 -21.41
N SER A 210 18.04 13.78 -21.22
CA SER A 210 17.25 14.69 -22.03
C SER A 210 17.71 16.14 -21.79
N PRO A 211 17.88 16.96 -22.85
CA PRO A 211 18.15 18.40 -22.70
C PRO A 211 17.05 19.13 -21.90
N ASN A 212 15.85 18.56 -21.80
CA ASN A 212 14.74 19.15 -21.06
C ASN A 212 14.69 18.70 -19.59
N TRP A 213 15.56 17.78 -19.13
CA TRP A 213 15.55 17.22 -17.78
C TRP A 213 15.61 18.29 -16.69
N LYS A 214 16.61 19.17 -16.76
CA LYS A 214 16.81 20.24 -15.78
C LYS A 214 15.60 21.18 -15.72
N PHE A 215 15.02 21.51 -16.88
CA PHE A 215 13.81 22.31 -16.94
C PHE A 215 12.62 21.58 -16.30
N PHE A 216 12.45 20.29 -16.59
CA PHE A 216 11.39 19.46 -16.03
C PHE A 216 11.46 19.39 -14.50
N VAL A 217 12.62 19.05 -13.94
CA VAL A 217 12.81 18.95 -12.49
C VAL A 217 12.54 20.29 -11.80
N ASN A 218 13.08 21.39 -12.34
CA ASN A 218 12.87 22.73 -11.79
C ASN A 218 11.40 23.15 -11.86
N THR A 219 10.73 22.85 -12.97
CA THR A 219 9.32 23.18 -13.15
C THR A 219 8.45 22.34 -12.22
N CYS A 220 8.77 21.06 -12.01
CA CYS A 220 8.11 20.25 -10.99
C CYS A 220 8.21 20.93 -9.62
N ASN A 221 9.41 21.36 -9.22
CA ASN A 221 9.62 22.07 -7.95
C ASN A 221 8.76 23.34 -7.83
N SER A 222 8.72 24.18 -8.87
CA SER A 222 7.94 25.43 -8.90
C SER A 222 6.42 25.24 -8.86
N TYR A 223 5.91 24.04 -9.12
CA TYR A 223 4.48 23.72 -9.03
C TYR A 223 4.17 22.74 -7.89
N GLY A 224 5.10 22.57 -6.94
CA GLY A 224 4.92 21.74 -5.75
C GLY A 224 4.98 20.23 -6.02
N PHE A 225 5.75 19.80 -7.03
CA PHE A 225 5.95 18.38 -7.34
C PHE A 225 7.38 17.91 -7.04
N MET A 226 7.46 16.77 -6.37
CA MET A 226 8.66 15.94 -6.31
C MET A 226 8.73 15.01 -7.52
N VAL A 227 9.94 14.56 -7.87
CA VAL A 227 10.21 13.54 -8.88
C VAL A 227 10.72 12.29 -8.17
N ASP A 228 10.15 11.11 -8.47
CA ASP A 228 10.62 9.84 -7.92
C ASP A 228 11.95 9.43 -8.57
N SER A 229 13.02 9.39 -7.78
CA SER A 229 14.34 9.02 -8.29
C SER A 229 14.43 7.58 -8.78
N ASN A 230 13.49 6.70 -8.40
CA ASN A 230 13.45 5.31 -8.88
C ASN A 230 12.67 5.17 -10.19
N VAL A 231 11.82 6.15 -10.47
CA VAL A 231 10.88 6.21 -11.60
C VAL A 231 10.85 7.66 -12.10
N PRO A 232 11.84 8.13 -12.88
CA PRO A 232 12.03 9.55 -13.19
C PRO A 232 10.87 10.25 -13.91
N TRP A 233 9.95 9.48 -14.50
CA TRP A 233 8.71 9.97 -15.10
C TRP A 233 7.53 10.02 -14.13
N ARG A 234 7.72 9.66 -12.86
CA ARG A 234 6.70 9.76 -11.82
C ARG A 234 6.93 11.03 -11.03
N ILE A 235 5.93 11.89 -11.03
CA ILE A 235 5.87 13.09 -10.19
C ILE A 235 4.83 12.91 -9.10
N ILE A 236 5.09 13.49 -7.94
CA ILE A 236 4.24 13.34 -6.76
C ILE A 236 4.05 14.72 -6.15
N ALA A 237 2.79 15.09 -5.89
CA ALA A 237 2.47 16.35 -5.24
C ALA A 237 3.07 16.38 -3.84
N ASP A 238 3.95 17.34 -3.58
CA ASP A 238 4.47 17.67 -2.27
C ASP A 238 3.47 18.57 -1.54
N ILE A 239 2.60 17.95 -0.75
CA ILE A 239 1.50 18.63 -0.05
C ILE A 239 2.00 19.53 1.09
N GLY A 240 3.30 19.53 1.38
CA GLY A 240 3.95 20.43 2.32
C GLY A 240 4.46 21.74 1.70
N THR A 241 4.49 21.85 0.37
CA THR A 241 4.92 23.08 -0.33
C THR A 241 3.82 24.15 -0.33
N ASP A 242 4.22 25.41 -0.33
CA ASP A 242 3.29 26.55 -0.32
C ASP A 242 2.35 26.52 -1.53
N GLU A 243 2.86 26.16 -2.71
CA GLU A 243 2.08 26.05 -3.93
C GLU A 243 0.98 24.99 -3.82
N MET A 244 1.32 23.83 -3.25
CA MET A 244 0.36 22.73 -3.09
C MET A 244 -0.61 22.96 -1.91
N ILE A 245 -0.20 23.72 -0.90
CA ILE A 245 -1.07 24.21 0.19
C ILE A 245 -2.07 25.25 -0.32
N ALA A 246 -1.66 26.14 -1.23
CA ALA A 246 -2.54 27.13 -1.82
C ALA A 246 -3.56 26.52 -2.79
N ALA A 247 -3.17 25.50 -3.56
CA ALA A 247 -3.99 24.91 -4.61
C ALA A 247 -5.42 24.48 -4.20
N PRO A 248 -5.65 23.80 -3.06
CA PRO A 248 -6.98 23.36 -2.63
C PRO A 248 -7.84 24.45 -1.97
N GLN A 249 -7.30 25.64 -1.67
CA GLN A 249 -8.05 26.71 -0.99
C GLN A 249 -9.27 27.18 -1.79
N ARG A 250 -9.23 27.06 -3.13
CA ARG A 250 -10.37 27.33 -4.01
C ARG A 250 -11.55 26.37 -3.82
N TYR A 251 -11.32 25.21 -3.19
CA TYR A 251 -12.32 24.16 -2.97
C TYR A 251 -12.76 24.03 -1.52
N SER A 252 -11.99 24.59 -0.58
CA SER A 252 -12.27 24.50 0.85
C SER A 252 -11.55 25.58 1.62
N ARG A 253 -12.29 26.26 2.50
CA ARG A 253 -11.74 27.22 3.47
C ARG A 253 -10.97 26.57 4.63
N HIS A 254 -10.69 25.26 4.57
CA HIS A 254 -10.02 24.52 5.65
C HIS A 254 -8.66 23.94 5.23
N SER A 255 -8.24 24.14 3.97
CA SER A 255 -7.02 23.55 3.41
C SER A 255 -5.83 24.51 3.47
N PHE A 256 -5.48 24.97 4.68
CA PHE A 256 -4.36 25.90 4.89
C PHE A 256 -3.04 25.23 5.26
N ASN A 257 -3.04 23.91 5.40
CA ASN A 257 -1.87 23.11 5.75
C ASN A 257 -2.09 21.66 5.32
N VAL A 258 -1.05 20.83 5.47
CA VAL A 258 -1.07 19.38 5.17
C VAL A 258 -2.28 18.69 5.80
N SER A 259 -2.54 18.88 7.10
CA SER A 259 -3.66 18.23 7.78
C SER A 259 -5.00 18.62 7.18
N GLY A 260 -5.17 19.90 6.82
CA GLY A 260 -6.35 20.42 6.14
C GLY A 260 -6.57 19.76 4.77
N ILE A 261 -5.52 19.63 3.95
CA ILE A 261 -5.57 18.92 2.67
C ILE A 261 -6.05 17.48 2.87
N LEU A 262 -5.39 16.74 3.77
CA LEU A 262 -5.71 15.34 4.02
C LEU A 262 -7.14 15.16 4.54
N LEU A 263 -7.60 16.05 5.42
CA LEU A 263 -8.97 16.03 5.94
C LEU A 263 -10.02 16.24 4.82
N THR A 264 -9.76 17.17 3.91
CA THR A 264 -10.70 17.54 2.84
C THR A 264 -10.69 16.60 1.64
N SER A 265 -9.51 16.06 1.33
CA SER A 265 -9.25 15.28 0.12
C SER A 265 -9.31 13.78 0.36
N CYS A 266 -9.04 13.32 1.58
CA CYS A 266 -8.95 11.92 1.93
C CYS A 266 -9.99 11.51 2.99
N MET A 267 -10.11 10.20 3.20
CA MET A 267 -10.95 9.58 4.23
C MET A 267 -10.19 8.46 4.95
N LYS A 268 -10.57 8.21 6.20
CA LYS A 268 -10.04 7.09 7.00
C LYS A 268 -10.51 5.75 6.46
N VAL A 269 -9.60 4.77 6.45
CA VAL A 269 -9.90 3.45 5.91
C VAL A 269 -10.39 2.45 6.96
N SER A 270 -10.04 2.61 8.24
CA SER A 270 -10.32 1.60 9.26
C SER A 270 -11.79 1.15 9.35
N PRO A 271 -12.84 2.02 9.25
CA PRO A 271 -14.22 1.55 9.31
C PRO A 271 -14.62 0.72 8.09
N ARG A 272 -13.98 0.97 6.94
CA ARG A 272 -14.17 0.17 5.73
C ARG A 272 -13.39 -1.15 5.83
N SER A 273 -12.17 -1.10 6.33
CA SER A 273 -11.32 -2.28 6.53
C SER A 273 -11.97 -3.29 7.45
N TYR A 274 -12.55 -2.85 8.56
CA TYR A 274 -13.23 -3.74 9.50
C TYR A 274 -14.48 -4.40 8.89
N ARG A 275 -15.30 -3.64 8.14
CA ARG A 275 -16.44 -4.21 7.42
C ARG A 275 -16.00 -5.23 6.36
N ALA A 276 -14.94 -4.94 5.62
CA ALA A 276 -14.37 -5.87 4.64
C ALA A 276 -13.84 -7.13 5.32
N PHE A 277 -13.14 -6.99 6.46
CA PHE A 277 -12.54 -8.07 7.21
C PHE A 277 -13.53 -9.20 7.57
N LYS A 278 -14.74 -8.86 8.04
CA LYS A 278 -15.78 -9.87 8.33
C LYS A 278 -16.14 -10.70 7.11
N LYS A 279 -16.32 -10.03 5.97
CA LYS A 279 -16.60 -10.69 4.69
C LYS A 279 -15.41 -11.51 4.21
N ASP A 280 -14.20 -11.01 4.38
CA ASP A 280 -12.97 -11.68 3.99
C ASP A 280 -12.74 -12.97 4.78
N LEU A 281 -13.01 -12.98 6.10
CA LEU A 281 -12.98 -14.21 6.91
C LEU A 281 -14.04 -15.22 6.48
N PHE A 282 -15.27 -14.77 6.21
CA PHE A 282 -16.33 -15.63 5.70
C PHE A 282 -15.97 -16.24 4.34
N ASP A 283 -15.40 -15.43 3.44
CA ASP A 283 -14.99 -15.89 2.12
C ASP A 283 -13.84 -16.89 2.20
N LEU A 284 -12.88 -16.66 3.09
CA LEU A 284 -11.79 -17.61 3.32
C LEU A 284 -12.30 -18.92 3.93
N TYR A 285 -13.18 -18.85 4.93
CA TYR A 285 -13.85 -20.03 5.52
C TYR A 285 -14.53 -20.87 4.42
N ASN A 286 -15.33 -20.23 3.56
CA ASN A 286 -16.02 -20.95 2.48
C ASN A 286 -15.09 -21.47 1.38
N LEU A 287 -13.98 -20.78 1.15
CA LEU A 287 -12.97 -21.19 0.18
C LEU A 287 -12.22 -22.46 0.62
N VAL A 288 -12.01 -22.62 1.93
CA VAL A 288 -11.20 -23.71 2.51
C VAL A 288 -12.03 -24.85 3.12
N ARG A 289 -13.30 -24.63 3.47
CA ARG A 289 -14.11 -25.64 4.16
C ARG A 289 -14.27 -26.92 3.33
N PRO A 290 -13.99 -28.10 3.89
CA PRO A 290 -14.41 -29.35 3.27
C PRO A 290 -15.94 -29.44 3.33
N LYS A 291 -16.62 -29.92 2.28
CA LYS A 291 -18.07 -30.12 2.34
C LYS A 291 -18.48 -31.15 3.39
N ARG A 292 -17.67 -32.20 3.52
CA ARG A 292 -17.78 -33.27 4.51
C ARG A 292 -16.42 -33.95 4.65
N TYR A 293 -16.15 -34.57 5.80
CA TYR A 293 -14.99 -35.42 6.00
C TYR A 293 -15.34 -36.59 6.92
N SER A 294 -14.43 -37.56 7.07
CA SER A 294 -14.64 -38.70 7.96
C SER A 294 -13.69 -38.62 9.15
N GLU A 295 -14.22 -38.89 10.33
CA GLU A 295 -13.47 -39.08 11.58
C GLU A 295 -13.71 -40.49 12.12
N PHE A 296 -12.74 -41.04 12.84
CA PHE A 296 -12.90 -42.30 13.56
C PHE A 296 -13.23 -41.97 15.01
N VAL A 297 -14.26 -42.60 15.56
CA VAL A 297 -14.73 -42.38 16.93
C VAL A 297 -14.68 -43.70 17.67
N ASP A 298 -14.09 -43.67 18.85
CA ASP A 298 -14.08 -44.82 19.75
C ASP A 298 -15.46 -45.02 20.37
N CYS A 299 -15.96 -46.25 20.31
CA CYS A 299 -17.21 -46.64 20.92
C CYS A 299 -16.98 -47.16 22.34
N SER A 300 -18.03 -47.09 23.16
CA SER A 300 -17.99 -47.53 24.56
C SER A 300 -17.72 -49.03 24.73
N ASP A 301 -17.83 -49.82 23.66
CA ASP A 301 -17.52 -51.25 23.59
C ASP A 301 -16.08 -51.55 23.16
N GLY A 302 -15.25 -50.52 22.96
CA GLY A 302 -13.86 -50.65 22.49
C GLY A 302 -13.71 -50.77 20.97
N GLY A 303 -14.81 -50.68 20.21
CA GLY A 303 -14.78 -50.61 18.74
C GLY A 303 -14.42 -49.23 18.21
N VAL A 304 -14.01 -49.14 16.94
CA VAL A 304 -13.76 -47.87 16.25
C VAL A 304 -14.72 -47.75 15.07
N VAL A 305 -15.50 -46.67 15.03
CA VAL A 305 -16.51 -46.45 13.98
C VAL A 305 -16.17 -45.20 13.17
N LYS A 306 -16.31 -45.32 11.83
CA LYS A 306 -16.14 -44.20 10.92
C LYS A 306 -17.40 -43.32 10.91
N LYS A 307 -17.29 -42.10 11.41
CA LYS A 307 -18.34 -41.08 11.40
C LYS A 307 -18.11 -40.09 10.27
N VAL A 308 -19.15 -39.80 9.48
CA VAL A 308 -19.11 -38.73 8.48
C VAL A 308 -19.58 -37.43 9.13
N VAL A 309 -18.74 -36.41 9.06
CA VAL A 309 -19.02 -35.08 9.58
C VAL A 309 -19.32 -34.15 8.43
N LYS A 310 -20.46 -33.47 8.50
CA LYS A 310 -20.83 -32.41 7.56
C LYS A 310 -20.42 -31.06 8.17
N THR A 311 -19.65 -30.29 7.43
CA THR A 311 -19.22 -28.95 7.85
C THR A 311 -20.38 -27.97 7.74
N GLU A 312 -20.42 -27.00 8.64
CA GLU A 312 -21.46 -25.99 8.69
C GLU A 312 -21.47 -25.13 7.42
N ASP A 313 -22.64 -25.04 6.79
CA ASP A 313 -22.87 -24.26 5.58
C ASP A 313 -23.79 -23.07 5.87
N LEU A 314 -23.20 -21.88 6.04
CA LEU A 314 -23.92 -20.65 6.35
C LEU A 314 -23.90 -19.69 5.16
N THR A 315 -25.02 -19.00 4.95
CA THR A 315 -25.03 -17.73 4.22
C THR A 315 -24.31 -16.64 5.02
N TYR A 316 -23.91 -15.54 4.36
CA TYR A 316 -23.24 -14.44 5.07
C TYR A 316 -24.12 -13.83 6.18
N GLN A 317 -25.44 -13.76 5.97
CA GLN A 317 -26.38 -13.27 6.98
C GLN A 317 -26.41 -14.20 8.20
N GLN A 318 -26.61 -15.51 7.98
CA GLN A 318 -26.59 -16.50 9.07
C GLN A 318 -25.25 -16.50 9.81
N PHE A 319 -24.14 -16.27 9.10
CA PHE A 319 -22.82 -16.13 9.69
C PHE A 319 -22.73 -14.93 10.63
N THR A 320 -23.18 -13.75 10.20
CA THR A 320 -23.18 -12.55 11.05
C THR A 320 -24.21 -12.58 12.18
N ASP A 321 -25.29 -13.35 12.02
CA ASP A 321 -26.30 -13.53 13.06
C ASP A 321 -25.82 -14.52 14.14
N LYS A 322 -25.08 -15.56 13.73
CA LYS A 322 -24.57 -16.59 14.64
C LYS A 322 -23.40 -16.09 15.49
N TYR A 323 -22.47 -15.34 14.91
CA TYR A 323 -21.27 -14.87 15.61
C TYR A 323 -21.43 -13.39 15.99
N PRO A 324 -21.37 -13.04 17.29
CA PRO A 324 -21.56 -11.66 17.72
C PRO A 324 -20.39 -10.76 17.28
N GLU A 325 -20.65 -9.47 17.17
CA GLU A 325 -19.68 -8.48 16.70
C GLU A 325 -18.35 -8.49 17.51
N GLU A 326 -18.43 -8.83 18.79
CA GLU A 326 -17.28 -8.98 19.69
C GLU A 326 -16.24 -10.00 19.20
N VAL A 327 -16.70 -11.09 18.58
CA VAL A 327 -15.83 -12.14 18.04
C VAL A 327 -15.03 -11.58 16.87
N PHE A 328 -15.70 -10.90 15.93
CA PHE A 328 -15.05 -10.29 14.79
C PHE A 328 -14.10 -9.16 15.18
N LEU A 329 -14.50 -8.32 16.12
CA LEU A 329 -13.67 -7.23 16.61
C LEU A 329 -12.41 -7.76 17.29
N LYS A 330 -12.55 -8.77 18.16
CA LYS A 330 -11.41 -9.41 18.81
C LYS A 330 -10.42 -9.97 17.78
N LEU A 331 -10.91 -10.67 16.76
CA LEU A 331 -10.05 -11.20 15.70
C LEU A 331 -9.39 -10.10 14.88
N TYR A 332 -10.14 -9.06 14.53
CA TYR A 332 -9.60 -7.92 13.79
C TYR A 332 -8.47 -7.23 14.56
N VAL A 333 -8.69 -6.90 15.83
CA VAL A 333 -7.70 -6.24 16.68
C VAL A 333 -6.46 -7.12 16.85
N LYS A 334 -6.63 -8.44 17.08
CA LYS A 334 -5.51 -9.39 17.16
C LYS A 334 -4.69 -9.41 15.87
N MET A 335 -5.35 -9.51 14.71
CA MET A 335 -4.65 -9.52 13.42
C MET A 335 -3.96 -8.19 13.14
N ARG A 336 -4.58 -7.06 13.46
CA ARG A 336 -3.95 -5.74 13.31
C ARG A 336 -2.75 -5.56 14.22
N LEU A 337 -2.79 -6.04 15.46
CA LEU A 337 -1.63 -6.04 16.36
C LEU A 337 -0.49 -6.93 15.82
N GLN A 338 -0.81 -8.08 15.24
CA GLN A 338 0.18 -8.97 14.60
C GLN A 338 0.77 -8.36 13.32
N GLU A 339 -0.05 -7.73 12.49
CA GLU A 339 0.41 -7.03 11.29
C GLU A 339 1.26 -5.80 11.66
N GLU A 340 0.86 -5.02 12.67
CA GLU A 340 1.56 -3.82 13.09
C GLU A 340 2.83 -4.08 13.90
N MET A 341 2.87 -5.19 14.64
CA MET A 341 3.97 -5.51 15.55
C MET A 341 4.37 -4.31 16.43
N PRO A 342 3.42 -3.63 17.11
CA PRO A 342 3.78 -2.49 17.94
C PRO A 342 4.71 -2.96 19.06
N ASP A 343 5.78 -2.20 19.29
CA ASP A 343 6.61 -2.37 20.49
C ASP A 343 5.77 -2.07 21.74
N MET A 344 5.23 -3.14 22.31
CA MET A 344 4.22 -3.17 23.35
C MET A 344 4.25 -4.56 24.03
N PRO A 345 4.28 -4.63 25.38
CA PRO A 345 4.14 -5.88 26.12
C PRO A 345 2.86 -6.66 25.78
N GLU A 346 2.88 -7.99 25.85
CA GLU A 346 1.69 -8.82 25.59
C GLU A 346 0.51 -8.48 26.52
N ALA A 347 0.78 -8.09 27.77
CA ALA A 347 -0.25 -7.64 28.70
C ALA A 347 -1.01 -6.40 28.19
N ASP A 348 -0.28 -5.45 27.58
CA ASP A 348 -0.86 -4.23 27.03
C ASP A 348 -1.64 -4.54 25.74
N LYS A 349 -1.17 -5.48 24.91
CA LYS A 349 -1.92 -5.95 23.73
C LYS A 349 -3.28 -6.54 24.12
N GLU A 350 -3.31 -7.38 25.16
CA GLU A 350 -4.56 -7.92 25.70
C GLU A 350 -5.45 -6.84 26.33
N ALA A 351 -4.86 -5.83 26.99
CA ALA A 351 -5.59 -4.68 27.50
C ALA A 351 -6.26 -3.86 26.37
N VAL A 352 -5.53 -3.62 25.28
CA VAL A 352 -6.06 -2.93 24.07
C VAL A 352 -7.23 -3.70 23.48
N ILE A 353 -7.14 -5.03 23.36
CA ILE A 353 -8.25 -5.87 22.88
C ILE A 353 -9.49 -5.70 23.77
N LYS A 354 -9.32 -5.82 25.10
CA LYS A 354 -10.43 -5.66 26.05
C LYS A 354 -11.04 -4.26 25.98
N GLN A 355 -10.22 -3.23 25.86
CA GLN A 355 -10.66 -1.84 25.75
C GLN A 355 -11.50 -1.62 24.50
N GLN A 356 -11.08 -2.12 23.33
CA GLN A 356 -11.85 -1.96 22.09
C GLN A 356 -13.21 -2.66 22.16
N ILE A 357 -13.26 -3.87 22.73
CA ILE A 357 -14.52 -4.59 22.94
C ILE A 357 -15.44 -3.82 23.89
N ALA A 358 -14.90 -3.26 24.97
CA ALA A 358 -15.68 -2.45 25.92
C ALA A 358 -16.21 -1.16 25.27
N LEU A 359 -15.40 -0.46 24.48
CA LEU A 359 -15.82 0.74 23.76
C LEU A 359 -16.96 0.45 22.78
N MET A 360 -16.83 -0.63 22.00
CA MET A 360 -17.88 -1.07 21.07
C MET A 360 -19.21 -1.35 21.79
N LYS A 361 -19.17 -1.94 23.00
CA LYS A 361 -20.38 -2.19 23.81
C LYS A 361 -21.05 -0.91 24.29
N LEU A 362 -20.28 0.15 24.53
CA LEU A 362 -20.78 1.41 25.06
C LEU A 362 -21.41 2.31 23.99
N ASP A 363 -20.77 2.44 22.83
CA ASP A 363 -21.19 3.39 21.79
C ASP A 363 -21.91 2.73 20.61
N GLY A 364 -21.92 1.39 20.54
CA GLY A 364 -22.51 0.62 19.44
C GLY A 364 -21.89 0.92 18.07
N SER A 365 -20.73 1.59 18.02
CA SER A 365 -20.22 2.25 16.83
C SER A 365 -18.73 2.03 16.63
N MET A 366 -18.39 1.37 15.54
CA MET A 366 -17.02 1.18 15.07
C MET A 366 -16.34 2.46 14.53
N THR A 367 -16.99 3.62 14.66
CA THR A 367 -16.53 4.88 14.06
C THR A 367 -15.20 5.33 14.66
N ARG A 368 -14.95 5.02 15.93
CA ARG A 368 -13.75 5.44 16.68
C ARG A 368 -12.58 4.47 16.61
N LEU A 369 -12.68 3.39 15.81
CA LEU A 369 -11.59 2.43 15.63
C LEU A 369 -10.29 3.10 15.17
N HIS A 370 -10.38 4.16 14.35
CA HIS A 370 -9.18 4.90 13.95
C HIS A 370 -8.60 5.77 15.08
N GLU A 371 -9.45 6.34 15.93
CA GLU A 371 -9.05 7.28 16.98
C GLU A 371 -8.48 6.56 18.21
N ASN A 372 -9.06 5.41 18.56
CA ASN A 372 -8.77 4.72 19.82
C ASN A 372 -7.87 3.50 19.65
N PHE A 373 -7.65 3.02 18.42
CA PHE A 373 -6.86 1.82 18.17
C PHE A 373 -5.80 2.06 17.11
N GLU A 374 -6.18 2.36 15.87
CA GLU A 374 -5.23 2.47 14.77
C GLU A 374 -4.19 3.56 15.03
N SER A 375 -4.58 4.76 15.49
CA SER A 375 -3.66 5.83 15.90
C SER A 375 -2.61 5.39 16.93
N ASN A 376 -2.96 4.47 17.82
CA ASN A 376 -2.12 4.03 18.93
C ASN A 376 -1.13 2.93 18.53
N ILE A 377 -1.53 2.05 17.63
CA ILE A 377 -0.68 0.94 17.18
C ILE A 377 0.12 1.28 15.92
N ASN A 378 -0.31 2.29 15.17
CA ASN A 378 0.33 2.64 13.91
C ASN A 378 1.67 3.34 14.17
N LYS A 379 2.74 2.60 13.92
CA LYS A 379 4.09 3.12 13.77
C LYS A 379 4.53 2.94 12.32
N THR A 380 5.36 3.86 11.83
CA THR A 380 6.06 3.70 10.54
C THR A 380 7.43 3.07 10.74
N PHE A 381 8.03 3.27 11.92
CA PHE A 381 9.31 2.70 12.31
C PHE A 381 9.17 1.18 12.47
N ASP A 382 10.23 0.46 12.12
CA ASP A 382 10.39 -1.00 12.24
C ASP A 382 9.55 -1.84 11.27
N LYS A 383 8.79 -1.18 10.38
CA LYS A 383 8.15 -1.83 9.23
C LYS A 383 9.14 -2.05 8.10
N ARG A 384 8.92 -3.10 7.32
CA ARG A 384 9.68 -3.35 6.10
C ARG A 384 9.65 -2.12 5.18
N GLY A 385 10.83 -1.59 4.89
CA GLY A 385 11.01 -0.37 4.10
C GLY A 385 11.31 0.87 4.92
N SER A 386 10.99 0.91 6.22
CA SER A 386 11.34 2.00 7.15
C SER A 386 12.85 2.14 7.35
N LEU A 387 13.30 3.31 7.81
CA LEU A 387 14.72 3.58 8.02
C LEU A 387 15.32 2.64 9.07
N SER A 388 14.65 2.49 10.22
CA SER A 388 15.12 1.61 11.31
C SER A 388 15.18 0.15 10.86
N TYR A 389 14.15 -0.34 10.15
CA TYR A 389 14.17 -1.69 9.57
C TYR A 389 15.38 -1.90 8.64
N ASN A 390 15.65 -0.94 7.73
CA ASN A 390 16.76 -1.06 6.78
C ASN A 390 18.11 -1.10 7.50
N ILE A 391 18.29 -0.28 8.56
CA ILE A 391 19.50 -0.30 9.38
C ILE A 391 19.67 -1.66 10.06
N TYR A 392 18.61 -2.17 10.72
CA TYR A 392 18.67 -3.48 11.40
C TYR A 392 18.92 -4.63 10.41
N SER A 393 18.26 -4.62 9.25
CA SER A 393 18.44 -5.66 8.24
C SER A 393 19.86 -5.66 7.66
N ASN A 394 20.43 -4.47 7.41
CA ASN A 394 21.79 -4.34 6.91
C ASN A 394 22.80 -4.83 7.94
N ASN A 395 22.65 -4.44 9.20
CA ASN A 395 23.51 -4.92 10.29
C ASN A 395 23.45 -6.45 10.44
N ALA A 396 22.25 -7.04 10.34
CA ALA A 396 22.08 -8.48 10.40
C ALA A 396 22.72 -9.20 9.20
N GLN A 397 22.64 -8.64 7.99
CA GLN A 397 23.32 -9.17 6.82
C GLN A 397 24.83 -9.06 6.94
N SER A 398 25.36 -7.91 7.38
CA SER A 398 26.80 -7.73 7.61
C SER A 398 27.35 -8.72 8.64
N LYS A 399 26.62 -8.98 9.73
CA LYS A 399 26.98 -10.03 10.70
C LYS A 399 27.00 -11.41 10.06
N ARG A 400 25.96 -11.79 9.32
CA ARG A 400 25.92 -13.09 8.62
C ARG A 400 27.04 -13.25 7.60
N SER A 401 27.41 -12.20 6.87
CA SER A 401 28.53 -12.23 5.94
C SER A 401 29.87 -12.34 6.67
N PHE A 402 30.05 -11.64 7.78
CA PHE A 402 31.24 -11.78 8.64
C PHE A 402 31.36 -13.20 9.22
N ASP A 403 30.23 -13.80 9.64
CA ASP A 403 30.19 -15.17 10.17
C ASP A 403 30.41 -16.24 9.07
N GLN A 404 30.26 -15.89 7.79
CA GLN A 404 30.42 -16.78 6.64
C GLN A 404 31.77 -16.63 5.91
N GLY A 405 32.65 -15.71 6.36
CA GLY A 405 33.98 -15.48 5.79
C GLY A 405 34.01 -14.40 4.71
#